data_AF-A0A7Y3GFX6-F1
#
_entry.id   AF-A0A7Y3GFX6-F1
#
_cell.length_a   1.000
_cell.length_b   1.000
_cell.length_c   1.000
_cell.angle_alpha   90.00
_cell.angle_beta   90.00
_cell.angle_gamma   90.00
#
_symmetry.space_group_name_H-M   'P 1'
#
loop_
_entity.id
_entity.type
_entity.pdbx_description
1 polymer ?
#
loop_
_entity_poly.entity_id
_entity_poly.type
_entity_poly.pdbx_seq_one_letter_code
_entity_poly.pdbx_strand_id
1 'polypeptide(L)' 'AHTTHTIYCWGLNNNGQLGNGTTNNTTTPTPAIGT' A
#
# COMPACT_ATOMS: atom_id res chain seq x y z
N ALA A 1 -11.04 3.93 -20.99
CA ALA A 1 -11.19 3.27 -19.67
C ALA A 1 -10.15 3.85 -18.74
N HIS A 2 -10.54 4.42 -17.61
CA HIS A 2 -9.58 4.89 -16.61
C HIS A 2 -9.00 3.65 -15.92
N THR A 3 -7.84 3.17 -16.37
CA THR A 3 -7.13 2.09 -15.68
C THR A 3 -6.52 2.69 -14.42
N THR A 4 -7.14 2.46 -13.27
CA THR A 4 -6.54 2.76 -11.98
C THR A 4 -5.28 1.90 -11.86
N HIS A 5 -4.11 2.52 -12.01
CA HIS A 5 -2.85 1.83 -11.79
C HIS A 5 -2.69 1.60 -10.29
N THR A 6 -3.15 0.44 -9.82
CA THR A 6 -3.00 0.04 -8.42
C THR A 6 -1.53 -0.33 -8.18
N ILE A 7 -0.85 0.45 -7.34
CA ILE A 7 0.49 0.12 -6.86
C ILE A 7 0.35 -0.84 -5.68
N TYR A 8 1.21 -1.85 -5.59
CA TYR A 8 1.25 -2.77 -4.47
C TYR A 8 2.55 -2.61 -3.70
N CYS A 9 2.43 -2.50 -2.37
CA CYS A 9 3.56 -2.36 -1.46
C CYS A 9 3.55 -3.48 -0.42
N TRP A 10 4.70 -3.82 0.14
CA TRP A 10 4.84 -4.79 1.23
C TRP A 10 6.02 -4.43 2.12
N GLY A 11 6.08 -5.05 3.30
CA GLY A 11 7.16 -4.90 4.27
C GLY A 11 6.73 -4.12 5.52
N LEU A 12 7.70 -3.43 6.10
CA LEU A 12 7.51 -2.62 7.31
C LEU A 12 6.64 -1.39 7.01
N ASN A 13 5.71 -1.12 7.91
CA ASN A 13 4.71 -0.07 7.75
C ASN A 13 4.53 0.78 9.03
N ASN A 14 5.49 0.77 9.95
CA ASN A 14 5.36 1.46 11.23
C ASN A 14 5.05 2.96 11.12
N ASN A 15 5.34 3.59 9.98
CA ASN A 15 5.06 5.01 9.70
C ASN A 15 4.05 5.20 8.55
N GLY A 16 3.30 4.16 8.15
CA GLY A 16 2.34 4.25 7.05
C GLY A 16 2.96 4.26 5.65
N GLN A 17 4.21 3.78 5.50
CA GLN A 17 4.96 3.80 4.24
C GLN A 17 4.28 3.02 3.10
N LEU A 18 3.39 2.09 3.43
CA LEU A 18 2.66 1.30 2.42
C LEU A 18 1.49 2.07 1.80
N GLY A 19 1.08 3.21 2.38
CA GLY A 19 0.02 4.04 1.83
C GLY A 19 -1.36 3.37 1.82
N ASN A 20 -1.58 2.32 2.62
CA ASN A 20 -2.85 1.58 2.66
C ASN A 20 -3.79 2.03 3.80
N GLY A 21 -3.52 3.19 4.42
CA GLY A 21 -4.29 3.70 5.55
C GLY A 21 -4.05 2.98 6.88
N THR A 22 -3.11 2.04 6.93
CA THR A 22 -2.72 1.33 8.16
C THR A 22 -1.25 1.58 8.50
N THR A 23 -0.84 1.21 9.72
CA THR A 23 0.57 1.14 10.14
C THR A 23 1.01 -0.30 10.41
N ASN A 24 0.24 -1.28 9.93
CA ASN A 24 0.52 -2.69 10.15
C ASN A 24 1.50 -3.18 9.09
N ASN A 25 2.56 -3.87 9.54
CA ASN A 25 3.49 -4.55 8.66
C ASN A 25 2.74 -5.64 7.87
N THR A 26 3.11 -5.83 6.61
CA THR A 26 2.56 -6.90 5.77
C THR A 26 3.68 -7.63 5.07
N THR A 27 3.61 -8.95 5.07
CA THR A 27 4.53 -9.80 4.29
C THR A 27 3.98 -10.12 2.91
N THR A 28 2.74 -9.73 2.62
CA THR A 28 2.09 -9.90 1.32
C THR A 28 1.79 -8.54 0.67
N PRO A 29 1.86 -8.43 -0.67
CA PRO A 29 1.56 -7.18 -1.37
C PRO A 29 0.15 -6.67 -1.04
N THR A 30 0.06 -5.43 -0.56
CA THR A 30 -1.20 -4.72 -0.27
C THR A 30 -1.32 -3.51 -1.19
N PRO A 31 -2.54 -3.14 -1.65
CA PRO A 31 -2.75 -1.94 -2.45
C PRO A 31 -2.29 -0.69 -1.69
N ALA A 32 -1.41 0.09 -2.31
CA ALA A 32 -1.13 1.45 -1.90
C ALA A 32 -2.21 2.37 -2.47
N ILE A 33 -2.80 3.20 -1.63
CA ILE A 33 -3.75 4.22 -2.04
C ILE A 33 -2.91 5.43 -2.48
N GLY A 34 -2.71 5.55 -3.78
CA GLY A 34 -2.19 6.78 -4.39
C GLY A 34 -3.34 7.78 -4.55
N THR A 35 -3.15 9.01 -4.08
CA THR A 35 -4.04 10.14 -4.37
C THR A 35 -4.01 10.51 -5.85
#